data_AF-A0A818CXH6-F1
#
_entry.id   AF-A0A818CXH6-F1
#
_cell.length_a   1.000
_cell.length_b   1.000
_cell.length_c   1.000
_cell.angle_alpha   90.00
_cell.angle_beta   90.00
_cell.angle_gamma   90.00
#
_symmetry.space_group_name_H-M   'P 1'
#
loop_
_entity.id
_entity.type
_entity.pdbx_description
1 polymer ?
#
loop_
_entity_poly.entity_id
_entity_poly.type
_entity_poly.pdbx_seq_one_letter_code
_entity_poly.pdbx_strand_id
1 'polypeptide(L)'
;MEDLQNLEYLSLVSKICTELDNHLGVNDKDLAEFIIHMVKTSDSYDLFQKRLAENDADFPDSFSSNLYRIVQKMLPTPLKKTTSENHNETKGEQSQQLIDVALRRAMCPFLSKPNDPTVRTMLDGEVKENSVNEKDKKVVDDLMDELESFEAKAKSGQSIKRDDEDQHKKKKKHHHHHSPDSRNDRKKSSHKDRKRRRHSSTGSHSSSRSSSNRDRSPSPKHHRSSKKSRHYDPKQRMGRAGRTGPGKAYRLYTERAYRDEMLSTNVPEIQRTNLASTVLSLKAMGINDLLSFDFMDPPPLETMIMAMEQLHALSALDDEGLLTKLGRRMAEFPLEPQLSKMLIMSVELRCAEEALTIVSMLSVQNVFYRPKEKAEQADQRKARFHQAEGDHLTLLAVYNAWKQNKFSNLWCYENFVQQRSLKRAQDIRKQMLGIMDRHKLDVLSCGRQTGLVQKAICSGFFRNAAKRDPQEGYRTLVDSQVVYIHPSSSIYHRQPEWLCYHELVFTTKEYMREVCVIDPKWLVEYAPKFFKFGDSTRLSKMKKEQRVEPLYNKYEEPNSWRISRLRRPYYNPAGKFG
;
A
#
# COMPACT_ATOMS: atom_id res chain seq x y z
N MET A 1 39.08 -21.63 34.76
CA MET A 1 37.76 -22.05 35.30
C MET A 1 37.56 -21.59 36.74
N GLU A 2 38.61 -21.56 37.56
CA GLU A 2 38.58 -20.90 38.89
C GLU A 2 38.22 -19.41 38.79
N ASP A 3 38.71 -18.70 37.77
CA ASP A 3 38.36 -17.27 37.56
C ASP A 3 36.87 -17.01 37.35
N LEU A 4 36.16 -17.95 36.71
CA LEU A 4 34.72 -17.82 36.45
C LEU A 4 33.91 -18.03 37.74
N GLN A 5 34.31 -18.99 38.57
CA GLN A 5 33.70 -19.23 39.88
C GLN A 5 33.98 -18.09 40.86
N ASN A 6 35.18 -17.49 40.79
CA ASN A 6 35.52 -16.30 41.56
C ASN A 6 34.67 -15.09 41.14
N LEU A 7 34.40 -14.91 39.85
CA LEU A 7 33.52 -13.85 39.35
C LEU A 7 32.05 -14.07 39.76
N GLU A 8 31.55 -15.31 39.72
CA GLU A 8 30.20 -15.66 40.18
C GLU A 8 30.05 -15.42 41.69
N TYR A 9 31.07 -15.79 42.47
CA TYR A 9 31.09 -15.53 43.91
C TYR A 9 31.11 -14.03 44.23
N LEU A 10 31.94 -13.24 43.54
CA LEU A 10 31.96 -11.78 43.70
C LEU A 10 30.64 -11.12 43.29
N SER A 11 29.95 -11.66 42.27
CA SER A 11 28.60 -11.22 41.89
C SER A 11 27.58 -11.50 42.98
N LEU A 12 27.67 -12.64 43.67
CA LEU A 12 26.80 -12.99 44.79
C LEU A 12 27.03 -12.04 45.99
N VAL A 13 28.30 -11.79 46.33
CA VAL A 13 28.68 -10.87 47.41
C VAL A 13 28.14 -9.47 47.13
N SER A 14 28.33 -8.93 45.92
CA SER A 14 27.83 -7.62 45.53
C SER A 14 26.30 -7.52 45.61
N LYS A 15 25.59 -8.60 45.25
CA LYS A 15 24.13 -8.64 45.33
C LYS A 15 23.64 -8.59 46.78
N ILE A 16 24.30 -9.30 47.70
CA ILE A 16 23.94 -9.30 49.12
C ILE A 16 24.26 -7.95 49.77
N CYS A 17 25.40 -7.35 49.45
CA CYS A 17 25.72 -5.99 49.89
C CYS A 17 24.64 -4.98 49.46
N THR A 18 24.10 -5.11 48.24
CA THR A 18 23.03 -4.23 47.75
C THR A 18 21.72 -4.44 48.52
N GLU A 19 21.38 -5.68 48.87
CA GLU A 19 20.18 -5.97 49.67
C GLU A 19 20.32 -5.51 51.13
N LEU A 20 21.53 -5.61 51.70
CA LEU A 20 21.84 -5.07 53.03
C LEU A 20 21.78 -3.53 53.04
N ASP A 21 22.29 -2.87 52.01
CA ASP A 21 22.21 -1.41 51.88
C ASP A 21 20.75 -0.94 51.75
N ASN A 22 19.94 -1.63 50.94
CA ASN A 22 18.53 -1.28 50.75
C ASN A 22 17.68 -1.41 52.03
N HIS A 23 17.97 -2.38 52.90
CA HIS A 23 17.16 -2.68 54.07
C HIS A 23 17.72 -2.14 55.39
N LEU A 24 19.05 -2.00 55.51
CA LEU A 24 19.74 -1.61 56.73
C LEU A 24 20.65 -0.39 56.54
N GLY A 25 20.89 0.05 55.29
CA GLY A 25 21.85 1.13 54.99
C GLY A 25 23.32 0.72 55.21
N VAL A 26 23.60 -0.58 55.25
CA VAL A 26 24.94 -1.13 55.52
C VAL A 26 25.48 -1.75 54.23
N ASN A 27 26.57 -1.18 53.72
CA ASN A 27 27.29 -1.70 52.57
C ASN A 27 28.67 -2.22 52.99
N ASP A 28 28.66 -3.35 53.70
CA ASP A 28 29.87 -4.02 54.18
C ASP A 28 30.04 -5.36 53.46
N LYS A 29 31.24 -5.55 52.89
CA LYS A 29 31.62 -6.74 52.14
C LYS A 29 31.88 -7.93 53.06
N ASP A 30 32.51 -7.69 54.21
CA ASP A 30 32.88 -8.75 55.15
C ASP A 30 31.62 -9.35 55.80
N LEU A 31 30.63 -8.50 56.09
CA LEU A 31 29.31 -8.92 56.57
C LEU A 31 28.56 -9.77 55.52
N ALA A 32 28.61 -9.37 54.25
CA ALA A 32 27.99 -10.14 53.17
C ALA A 32 28.66 -11.51 52.99
N GLU A 33 29.99 -11.59 53.07
CA GLU A 33 30.73 -12.86 53.03
C GLU A 33 30.42 -13.75 54.24
N PHE A 34 30.30 -13.17 55.44
CA PHE A 34 29.89 -13.89 56.65
C PHE A 34 28.47 -14.47 56.53
N ILE A 35 27.52 -13.71 55.98
CA ILE A 35 26.15 -14.19 55.74
C ILE A 35 26.12 -15.33 54.72
N ILE A 36 26.92 -15.23 53.64
CA ILE A 36 27.05 -16.33 52.67
C ILE A 36 27.64 -17.58 53.35
N HIS A 37 28.64 -17.41 54.21
CA HIS A 37 29.24 -18.52 54.97
C HIS A 37 28.21 -19.18 55.91
N MET A 38 27.43 -18.40 56.64
CA MET A 38 26.36 -18.93 57.51
C MET A 38 25.35 -19.77 56.73
N VAL A 39 24.91 -19.30 55.56
CA VAL A 39 23.99 -20.06 54.70
C VAL A 39 24.66 -21.33 54.15
N LYS A 40 25.95 -21.31 53.81
CA LYS A 40 26.70 -22.50 53.38
C LYS A 40 26.79 -23.57 54.47
N THR A 41 26.85 -23.16 55.74
CA THR A 41 26.90 -24.07 56.90
C THR A 41 25.50 -24.52 57.36
N SER A 42 24.42 -23.95 56.81
CA SER A 42 23.05 -24.29 57.17
C SER A 42 22.26 -24.83 55.99
N ASP A 43 21.86 -26.11 56.06
CA ASP A 43 21.10 -26.76 54.98
C ASP A 43 19.61 -26.40 54.94
N SER A 44 19.10 -25.78 56.02
CA SER A 44 17.69 -25.41 56.18
C SER A 44 17.52 -23.97 56.65
N TYR A 45 16.44 -23.34 56.20
CA TYR A 45 16.06 -21.96 56.56
C TYR A 45 15.88 -21.79 58.07
N ASP A 46 15.26 -22.76 58.75
CA ASP A 46 15.03 -22.70 60.21
C ASP A 46 16.35 -22.74 61.00
N LEU A 47 17.36 -23.43 60.47
CA LEU A 47 18.70 -23.49 61.07
C LEU A 47 19.47 -22.20 60.82
N PHE A 48 19.32 -21.60 59.64
CA PHE A 48 19.87 -20.29 59.30
C PHE A 48 19.30 -19.20 60.21
N GLN A 49 17.99 -19.20 60.45
CA GLN A 49 17.34 -18.23 61.33
C GLN A 49 17.80 -18.37 62.79
N LYS A 50 17.99 -19.60 63.29
CA LYS A 50 18.56 -19.83 64.63
C LYS A 50 19.98 -19.30 64.75
N ARG A 51 20.83 -19.50 63.74
CA ARG A 51 22.21 -18.98 63.75
C ARG A 51 22.28 -17.46 63.60
N LEU A 52 21.34 -16.83 62.90
CA LEU A 52 21.22 -15.38 62.89
C LEU A 52 20.88 -14.84 64.28
N ALA A 53 19.94 -15.50 64.98
CA ALA A 53 19.57 -15.14 66.35
C ALA A 53 20.70 -15.37 67.37
N GLU A 54 21.53 -16.41 67.19
CA GLU A 54 22.71 -16.66 68.03
C GLU A 54 23.83 -15.62 67.86
N ASN A 55 23.87 -14.92 66.73
CA ASN A 55 24.85 -13.87 66.43
C ASN A 55 24.27 -12.44 66.61
N ASP A 56 23.22 -12.29 67.43
CA ASP A 56 22.54 -11.02 67.75
C ASP A 56 22.05 -10.22 66.51
N ALA A 57 21.79 -10.90 65.39
CA ALA A 57 21.28 -10.28 64.17
C ALA A 57 19.75 -10.39 64.09
N ASP A 58 19.05 -9.35 64.56
CA ASP A 58 17.58 -9.27 64.53
C ASP A 58 17.08 -8.77 63.16
N PHE A 59 17.04 -9.66 62.18
CA PHE A 59 16.52 -9.39 60.84
C PHE A 59 15.04 -9.78 60.72
N PRO A 60 14.20 -8.96 60.06
CA PRO A 60 12.83 -9.36 59.74
C PRO A 60 12.78 -10.67 58.95
N ASP A 61 11.82 -11.55 59.27
CA ASP A 61 11.66 -12.88 58.63
C ASP A 61 11.56 -12.83 57.10
N SER A 62 10.98 -11.76 56.56
CA SER A 62 10.90 -11.54 55.11
C SER A 62 12.26 -11.28 54.48
N PHE A 63 13.13 -10.56 55.20
CA PHE A 63 14.47 -10.19 54.76
C PHE A 63 15.44 -11.37 54.87
N SER A 64 15.43 -12.09 56.00
CA SER A 64 16.25 -13.30 56.17
C SER A 64 15.87 -14.40 55.16
N SER A 65 14.58 -14.55 54.84
CA SER A 65 14.12 -15.46 53.76
C SER A 65 14.60 -15.04 52.38
N ASN A 66 14.64 -13.73 52.10
CA ASN A 66 15.16 -13.22 50.83
C ASN A 66 16.67 -13.46 50.70
N LEU A 67 17.45 -13.16 51.74
CA LEU A 67 18.89 -13.42 51.78
C LEU A 67 19.21 -14.91 51.56
N TYR A 68 18.51 -15.80 52.26
CA TYR A 68 18.67 -17.25 52.11
C TYR A 68 18.40 -17.72 50.66
N ARG A 69 17.33 -17.19 50.03
CA ARG A 69 16.98 -17.51 48.63
C ARG A 69 18.01 -17.00 47.62
N ILE A 70 18.54 -15.81 47.82
CA ILE A 70 19.57 -15.23 46.94
C ILE A 70 20.83 -16.09 46.98
N VAL A 71 21.27 -16.44 48.20
CA VAL A 71 22.45 -17.29 48.40
C VAL A 71 22.25 -18.68 47.78
N GLN A 72 21.12 -19.36 48.02
CA GLN A 72 20.88 -20.68 47.44
C GLN A 72 20.79 -20.69 45.91
N LYS A 73 20.27 -19.62 45.29
CA LYS A 73 20.12 -19.54 43.83
C LYS A 73 21.41 -19.21 43.10
N MET A 74 22.32 -18.48 43.74
CA MET A 74 23.54 -17.97 43.10
C MET A 74 24.81 -18.61 43.67
N LEU A 75 24.70 -19.59 44.58
CA LEU A 75 25.85 -20.35 45.06
C LEU A 75 26.42 -21.20 43.92
N PRO A 76 27.72 -21.07 43.57
CA PRO A 76 28.35 -21.97 42.61
C PRO A 76 28.37 -23.39 43.18
N THR A 77 27.79 -24.34 42.44
CA THR A 77 27.77 -25.76 42.84
C THR A 77 29.14 -26.41 42.55
N PRO A 78 29.74 -27.15 43.50
CA PRO A 78 30.98 -27.86 43.22
C PRO A 78 30.70 -28.99 42.23
N LEU A 79 31.44 -28.98 41.11
CA LEU A 79 31.44 -30.03 40.10
C LEU A 79 31.73 -31.38 40.76
N LYS A 80 30.79 -32.33 40.66
CA LYS A 80 31.05 -33.74 40.98
C LYS A 80 32.20 -34.24 40.11
N LYS A 81 33.31 -34.62 40.74
CA LYS A 81 34.44 -35.31 40.08
C LYS A 81 33.93 -36.64 39.52
N THR A 82 33.88 -36.75 38.20
CA THR A 82 33.65 -38.01 37.49
C THR A 82 34.95 -38.79 37.43
N THR A 83 35.09 -39.83 38.24
CA THR A 83 35.97 -40.96 37.93
C THR A 83 35.25 -41.87 36.95
N SER A 84 35.81 -41.93 35.73
CA SER A 84 35.81 -43.06 34.78
C SER A 84 34.52 -43.84 34.59
N GLU A 85 33.89 -43.70 33.42
CA GLU A 85 33.75 -44.79 32.44
C GLU A 85 33.13 -44.29 31.12
N ASN A 86 33.60 -44.88 30.03
CA ASN A 86 33.36 -44.51 28.63
C ASN A 86 31.86 -44.54 28.24
N HIS A 87 31.38 -43.51 27.52
CA HIS A 87 30.67 -43.62 26.22
C HIS A 87 29.94 -42.33 25.78
N ASN A 88 30.20 -41.94 24.52
CA ASN A 88 29.35 -41.24 23.55
C ASN A 88 29.02 -39.73 23.74
N GLU A 89 29.92 -38.91 23.20
CA GLU A 89 29.64 -37.56 22.69
C GLU A 89 28.72 -37.62 21.46
N THR A 90 27.44 -37.22 21.57
CA THR A 90 26.57 -36.75 20.45
C THR A 90 25.15 -36.31 20.86
N LYS A 91 24.85 -36.04 22.14
CA LYS A 91 23.48 -35.69 22.59
C LYS A 91 23.30 -34.27 23.18
N GLY A 92 24.38 -33.50 23.31
CA GLY A 92 24.34 -32.16 23.94
C GLY A 92 23.74 -31.05 23.06
N GLU A 93 23.99 -31.06 21.76
CA GLU A 93 23.56 -29.96 20.87
C GLU A 93 22.08 -30.04 20.45
N GLN A 94 21.52 -31.24 20.40
CA GLN A 94 20.12 -31.44 20.01
C GLN A 94 19.13 -30.97 21.08
N SER A 95 19.48 -31.13 22.36
CA SER A 95 18.57 -30.80 23.47
C SER A 95 18.39 -29.29 23.67
N GLN A 96 19.45 -28.49 23.52
CA GLN A 96 19.36 -27.03 23.60
C GLN A 96 18.63 -26.43 22.38
N GLN A 97 18.83 -26.98 21.18
CA GLN A 97 18.07 -26.57 19.99
C GLN A 97 16.57 -26.91 20.12
N LEU A 98 16.22 -28.07 20.68
CA LEU A 98 14.83 -28.48 20.90
C LEU A 98 14.09 -27.58 21.89
N ILE A 99 14.76 -27.15 22.96
CA ILE A 99 14.18 -26.26 23.99
C ILE A 99 13.94 -24.85 23.42
N ASP A 100 14.87 -24.32 22.62
CA ASP A 100 14.72 -22.99 22.00
C ASP A 100 13.67 -22.98 20.87
N VAL A 101 13.48 -24.11 20.17
CA VAL A 101 12.41 -24.31 19.18
C VAL A 101 11.03 -24.45 19.84
N ALA A 102 10.93 -25.12 20.99
CA ALA A 102 9.68 -25.25 21.75
C ALA A 102 9.21 -23.90 22.33
N LEU A 103 10.14 -23.06 22.79
CA LEU A 103 9.85 -21.70 23.26
C LEU A 103 9.41 -20.76 22.11
N ARG A 104 10.01 -20.89 20.92
CA ARG A 104 9.58 -20.17 19.70
C ARG A 104 8.19 -20.63 19.21
N ARG A 105 7.86 -21.91 19.36
CA ARG A 105 6.52 -22.50 19.09
C ARG A 105 5.42 -21.90 19.98
N ALA A 106 5.72 -21.68 21.25
CA ALA A 106 4.74 -21.17 22.21
C ALA A 106 4.40 -19.68 22.00
N MET A 107 5.35 -18.86 21.54
CA MET A 107 5.13 -17.43 21.35
C MET A 107 4.59 -17.04 19.97
N CYS A 108 4.87 -17.81 18.92
CA CYS A 108 4.46 -17.52 17.54
C CYS A 108 4.16 -18.83 16.76
N PRO A 109 2.94 -19.41 16.88
CA PRO A 109 2.59 -20.72 16.31
C PRO A 109 2.79 -20.83 14.79
N PHE A 110 2.71 -19.70 14.08
CA PHE A 110 2.82 -19.64 12.63
C PHE A 110 4.28 -19.68 12.12
N LEU A 111 5.26 -19.31 12.95
CA LEU A 111 6.68 -19.25 12.57
C LEU A 111 7.45 -20.56 12.76
N SER A 112 6.81 -21.55 13.38
CA SER A 112 7.42 -22.80 13.83
C SER A 112 7.06 -24.03 12.99
N LYS A 113 6.38 -23.81 11.86
CA LYS A 113 6.22 -24.86 10.86
C LYS A 113 7.58 -25.05 10.16
N PRO A 114 8.09 -26.29 10.05
CA PRO A 114 9.24 -26.57 9.19
C PRO A 114 8.96 -26.01 7.79
N ASN A 115 9.97 -25.42 7.15
CA ASN A 115 9.84 -25.02 5.75
C ASN A 115 9.50 -26.27 4.94
N ASP A 116 8.31 -26.32 4.36
CA ASP A 116 7.90 -27.45 3.53
C ASP A 116 8.74 -27.43 2.24
N PRO A 117 9.61 -28.43 2.01
CA PRO A 117 10.48 -28.45 0.84
C PRO A 117 9.69 -28.60 -0.46
N THR A 118 8.45 -29.09 -0.40
CA THR A 118 7.59 -29.27 -1.59
C THR A 118 7.15 -27.95 -2.21
N VAL A 119 7.04 -26.87 -1.42
CA VAL A 119 6.67 -25.54 -1.93
C VAL A 119 7.80 -24.95 -2.79
N ARG A 120 9.04 -25.35 -2.54
CA ARG A 120 10.22 -24.90 -3.29
C ARG A 120 10.30 -25.59 -4.66
N THR A 121 10.00 -26.89 -4.70
CA THR A 121 9.94 -27.68 -5.95
C THR A 121 8.74 -27.36 -6.84
N MET A 122 7.70 -26.69 -6.31
CA MET A 122 6.59 -26.18 -7.14
C MET A 122 6.89 -24.83 -7.81
N LEU A 123 7.87 -24.06 -7.32
CA LEU A 123 8.26 -22.76 -7.87
C LEU A 123 9.44 -22.86 -8.84
N ASP A 124 10.38 -23.77 -8.54
CA ASP A 124 11.55 -24.04 -9.40
C ASP A 124 11.24 -25.30 -10.23
N GLY A 125 10.72 -25.09 -11.44
CA GLY A 125 10.37 -26.17 -12.36
C GLY A 125 11.59 -26.91 -12.88
N GLU A 126 12.03 -27.95 -12.16
CA GLU A 126 12.90 -29.00 -12.69
C GLU A 126 12.43 -30.36 -12.17
N VAL A 127 11.68 -31.07 -13.01
CA VAL A 127 11.35 -32.49 -12.79
C VAL A 127 12.60 -33.29 -13.11
N LYS A 128 13.23 -33.87 -12.07
CA LYS A 128 14.12 -35.03 -12.27
C LYS A 128 13.27 -36.28 -12.17
N GLU A 129 13.02 -36.90 -13.32
CA GLU A 129 12.60 -38.28 -13.42
C GLU A 129 13.61 -39.15 -12.66
N ASN A 130 13.15 -39.93 -11.67
CA ASN A 130 13.49 -41.35 -11.56
C ASN A 130 12.74 -42.04 -10.40
N SER A 131 12.28 -43.25 -10.72
CA SER A 131 11.66 -44.31 -9.90
C SER A 131 10.38 -43.96 -9.14
N VAL A 132 9.25 -43.91 -9.85
CA VAL A 132 7.93 -44.15 -9.25
C VAL A 132 7.62 -45.65 -9.40
N ASN A 133 7.37 -46.30 -8.27
CA ASN A 133 6.96 -47.70 -8.21
C ASN A 133 5.64 -47.90 -8.98
N GLU A 134 5.56 -48.96 -9.79
CA GLU A 134 4.36 -49.33 -10.59
C GLU A 134 3.08 -49.47 -9.76
N LYS A 135 3.20 -49.69 -8.45
CA LYS A 135 2.06 -49.78 -7.54
C LYS A 135 1.37 -48.43 -7.32
N ASP A 136 2.11 -47.33 -7.33
CA ASP A 136 1.55 -45.99 -7.09
C ASP A 136 0.83 -45.44 -8.33
N LYS A 137 1.25 -45.86 -9.54
CA LYS A 137 0.52 -45.54 -10.78
C LYS A 137 -0.82 -46.24 -10.85
N LYS A 138 -0.88 -47.54 -10.50
CA LYS A 138 -2.15 -48.28 -10.44
C LYS A 138 -3.14 -47.69 -9.44
N VAL A 139 -2.67 -47.25 -8.27
CA VAL A 139 -3.55 -46.63 -7.27
C VAL A 139 -4.11 -45.30 -7.76
N VAL A 140 -3.32 -44.50 -8.48
CA VAL A 140 -3.76 -43.21 -9.04
C VAL A 140 -4.69 -43.40 -10.25
N ASP A 141 -4.42 -44.39 -11.10
CA ASP A 141 -5.28 -44.73 -12.23
C ASP A 141 -6.62 -45.33 -11.74
N ASP A 142 -6.60 -46.24 -10.74
CA ASP A 142 -7.81 -46.79 -10.13
C ASP A 142 -8.66 -45.69 -9.47
N LEU A 143 -8.04 -44.68 -8.83
CA LEU A 143 -8.74 -43.52 -8.24
C LEU A 143 -9.32 -42.56 -9.29
N MET A 144 -8.66 -42.40 -10.44
CA MET A 144 -9.15 -41.57 -11.54
C MET A 144 -10.28 -42.26 -12.30
N ASP A 145 -10.20 -43.57 -12.52
CA ASP A 145 -11.27 -44.37 -13.10
C ASP A 145 -12.50 -44.41 -12.18
N GLU A 146 -12.30 -44.47 -10.86
CA GLU A 146 -13.39 -44.40 -9.89
C GLU A 146 -14.08 -43.02 -9.94
N LEU A 147 -13.31 -41.91 -10.05
CA LEU A 147 -13.83 -40.55 -10.23
C LEU A 147 -14.58 -40.34 -11.54
N GLU A 148 -14.08 -40.87 -12.67
CA GLU A 148 -14.78 -40.80 -13.96
C GLU A 148 -16.08 -41.63 -13.96
N SER A 149 -16.10 -42.76 -13.24
CA SER A 149 -17.31 -43.57 -13.07
C SER A 149 -18.42 -42.84 -12.28
N PHE A 150 -18.04 -41.97 -11.33
CA PHE A 150 -18.99 -41.10 -10.61
C PHE A 150 -19.53 -39.97 -11.50
N GLU A 151 -18.71 -39.43 -12.41
CA GLU A 151 -19.14 -38.38 -13.34
C GLU A 151 -20.05 -38.92 -14.46
N ALA A 152 -19.85 -40.17 -14.89
CA ALA A 152 -20.69 -40.85 -15.87
C ALA A 152 -22.08 -41.26 -15.31
N LYS A 153 -22.16 -41.57 -14.01
CA LYS A 153 -23.43 -41.87 -13.31
C LYS A 153 -24.31 -40.64 -13.10
N ALA A 154 -23.74 -39.43 -13.07
CA ALA A 154 -24.50 -38.18 -13.00
C ALA A 154 -25.12 -37.76 -14.34
N LYS A 155 -24.71 -38.39 -15.46
CA LYS A 155 -25.18 -38.05 -16.82
C LYS A 155 -26.10 -39.11 -17.46
N SER A 156 -26.49 -40.18 -16.74
CA SER A 156 -27.40 -41.20 -17.27
C SER A 156 -28.51 -41.64 -16.29
N GLY A 157 -29.76 -41.34 -16.67
CA GLY A 157 -31.01 -41.81 -16.04
C GLY A 157 -31.93 -40.65 -15.61
N GLN A 158 -33.18 -40.49 -16.06
CA GLN A 158 -34.07 -41.39 -16.80
C GLN A 158 -35.15 -40.58 -17.54
N SER A 159 -35.38 -40.94 -18.79
CA SER A 159 -36.60 -40.69 -19.55
C SER A 159 -37.77 -41.49 -18.94
N ILE A 160 -38.88 -40.83 -18.61
CA ILE A 160 -40.19 -41.49 -18.46
C ILE A 160 -41.11 -40.99 -19.56
N LYS A 161 -41.60 -41.95 -20.33
CA LYS A 161 -42.57 -41.86 -21.42
C LYS A 161 -43.89 -41.24 -20.98
N ARG A 162 -44.49 -40.40 -21.83
CA ARG A 162 -45.94 -40.33 -22.01
C ARG A 162 -46.22 -40.23 -23.50
N ASP A 163 -47.15 -41.07 -23.91
CA ASP A 163 -47.43 -41.47 -25.28
C ASP A 163 -48.18 -40.40 -26.09
N ASP A 164 -48.04 -40.60 -27.40
CA ASP A 164 -48.77 -40.14 -28.58
C ASP A 164 -50.12 -39.41 -28.38
N GLU A 165 -50.32 -38.30 -29.09
CA GLU A 165 -51.09 -38.30 -30.36
C GLU A 165 -51.27 -36.88 -30.94
N ASP A 166 -50.83 -36.76 -32.19
CA ASP A 166 -51.50 -36.14 -33.33
C ASP A 166 -51.88 -34.64 -33.42
N GLN A 167 -51.21 -34.05 -34.43
CA GLN A 167 -51.78 -33.34 -35.58
C GLN A 167 -52.23 -31.87 -35.48
N HIS A 168 -51.44 -31.09 -36.24
CA HIS A 168 -51.87 -30.21 -37.33
C HIS A 168 -52.25 -28.73 -37.06
N LYS A 169 -51.35 -27.91 -37.59
CA LYS A 169 -51.56 -26.85 -38.61
C LYS A 169 -52.11 -25.47 -38.17
N LYS A 170 -51.30 -24.50 -38.64
CA LYS A 170 -51.62 -23.21 -39.29
C LYS A 170 -51.67 -21.92 -38.44
N LYS A 171 -50.64 -21.12 -38.72
CA LYS A 171 -50.65 -19.74 -39.27
C LYS A 171 -51.33 -18.61 -38.48
N LYS A 172 -50.47 -17.59 -38.25
CA LYS A 172 -50.68 -16.13 -38.40
C LYS A 172 -51.72 -15.45 -37.50
N LYS A 173 -51.29 -14.45 -36.72
CA LYS A 173 -51.39 -13.00 -37.06
C LYS A 173 -51.00 -12.12 -35.86
N HIS A 174 -50.47 -10.95 -36.20
CA HIS A 174 -50.28 -9.76 -35.37
C HIS A 174 -51.58 -9.32 -34.68
N HIS A 175 -51.49 -8.55 -33.59
CA HIS A 175 -51.99 -7.16 -33.52
C HIS A 175 -51.58 -6.45 -32.21
N HIS A 176 -51.74 -5.14 -32.26
CA HIS A 176 -51.15 -4.05 -31.48
C HIS A 176 -52.00 -3.60 -30.27
N HIS A 177 -51.33 -2.83 -29.38
CA HIS A 177 -51.85 -1.80 -28.44
C HIS A 177 -52.83 -2.32 -27.36
N HIS A 178 -52.82 -1.88 -26.09
CA HIS A 178 -52.88 -0.51 -25.59
C HIS A 178 -52.56 -0.46 -24.07
N SER A 179 -51.99 0.64 -23.55
CA SER A 179 -52.11 1.10 -22.15
C SER A 179 -53.60 1.41 -21.82
N PRO A 180 -54.08 1.56 -20.55
CA PRO A 180 -53.45 2.38 -19.52
C PRO A 180 -53.68 2.03 -18.02
N ASP A 181 -52.81 2.63 -17.20
CA ASP A 181 -53.07 3.38 -15.96
C ASP A 181 -54.14 2.87 -14.97
N SER A 182 -53.74 2.62 -13.72
CA SER A 182 -54.31 3.34 -12.56
C SER A 182 -53.70 2.91 -11.23
N ARG A 183 -53.42 3.96 -10.46
CA ARG A 183 -53.24 4.06 -9.01
C ARG A 183 -54.25 3.21 -8.24
N ASN A 184 -53.86 2.60 -7.12
CA ASN A 184 -54.41 3.04 -5.83
C ASN A 184 -53.69 2.51 -4.60
N ASP A 185 -53.73 3.37 -3.60
CA ASP A 185 -53.37 3.22 -2.20
C ASP A 185 -53.96 1.98 -1.50
N ARG A 186 -53.28 1.50 -0.46
CA ARG A 186 -53.77 1.66 0.93
C ARG A 186 -52.86 1.03 1.99
N LYS A 187 -52.61 1.87 3.00
CA LYS A 187 -52.08 1.56 4.33
C LYS A 187 -52.91 0.50 5.05
N LYS A 188 -52.26 -0.38 5.84
CA LYS A 188 -52.72 -0.64 7.23
C LYS A 188 -51.65 -1.31 8.10
N SER A 189 -51.49 -0.71 9.27
CA SER A 189 -50.86 -1.18 10.50
C SER A 189 -51.49 -2.45 11.07
N SER A 190 -50.71 -3.29 11.78
CA SER A 190 -50.98 -3.60 13.20
C SER A 190 -49.86 -4.42 13.83
N HIS A 191 -49.59 -4.13 15.11
CA HIS A 191 -48.78 -4.90 16.03
C HIS A 191 -49.33 -6.32 16.25
N LYS A 192 -48.43 -7.30 16.46
CA LYS A 192 -48.53 -8.18 17.64
C LYS A 192 -47.22 -8.91 17.95
N ASP A 193 -47.04 -9.03 19.25
CA ASP A 193 -45.93 -9.53 20.02
C ASP A 193 -45.75 -11.07 20.01
N ARG A 194 -44.53 -11.44 20.41
CA ARG A 194 -44.12 -12.64 21.20
C ARG A 194 -43.80 -13.99 20.52
N LYS A 195 -42.51 -14.30 20.70
CA LYS A 195 -41.88 -15.53 21.27
C LYS A 195 -41.20 -16.52 20.32
N ARG A 196 -39.86 -16.50 20.47
CA ARG A 196 -38.92 -17.63 20.63
C ARG A 196 -39.06 -18.82 19.67
N ARG A 197 -38.01 -19.02 18.85
CA ARG A 197 -37.33 -20.32 18.70
C ARG A 197 -35.90 -20.11 18.17
N ARG A 198 -34.98 -20.89 18.75
CA ARG A 198 -33.58 -21.04 18.35
C ARG A 198 -33.51 -21.62 16.93
N HIS A 199 -32.51 -21.28 16.14
CA HIS A 199 -31.57 -22.22 15.50
C HIS A 199 -30.53 -21.48 14.66
N SER A 200 -29.29 -21.95 14.81
CA SER A 200 -28.14 -21.73 13.96
C SER A 200 -28.37 -22.29 12.55
N SER A 201 -28.05 -21.51 11.52
CA SER A 201 -27.53 -22.08 10.27
C SER A 201 -26.76 -21.03 9.46
N THR A 202 -25.53 -21.42 9.17
CA THR A 202 -24.68 -21.00 8.07
C THR A 202 -25.42 -21.14 6.74
N GLY A 203 -25.38 -20.11 5.89
CA GLY A 203 -26.03 -20.11 4.58
C GLY A 203 -25.38 -19.12 3.63
N SER A 204 -24.29 -19.57 3.02
CA SER A 204 -23.57 -18.96 1.90
C SER A 204 -24.48 -18.75 0.69
N HIS A 205 -24.56 -17.51 0.20
CA HIS A 205 -25.19 -17.17 -1.07
C HIS A 205 -24.18 -17.24 -2.21
N SER A 206 -24.52 -18.06 -3.21
CA SER A 206 -23.92 -18.10 -4.53
C SER A 206 -24.54 -17.02 -5.41
N SER A 207 -23.71 -16.22 -6.08
CA SER A 207 -24.10 -15.56 -7.33
C SER A 207 -22.95 -15.68 -8.35
N SER A 208 -23.21 -16.59 -9.29
CA SER A 208 -22.88 -16.51 -10.72
C SER A 208 -21.98 -15.38 -11.19
N ARG A 209 -20.78 -15.75 -11.67
CA ARG A 209 -20.17 -15.08 -12.84
C ARG A 209 -19.63 -16.09 -13.84
N SER A 210 -20.27 -16.01 -15.00
CA SER A 210 -19.94 -16.53 -16.31
C SER A 210 -18.47 -16.35 -16.71
N SER A 211 -17.85 -17.46 -17.09
CA SER A 211 -16.58 -17.51 -17.81
C SER A 211 -16.83 -17.19 -19.29
N SER A 212 -16.07 -16.25 -19.85
CA SER A 212 -15.84 -16.15 -21.29
C SER A 212 -14.34 -16.25 -21.55
N ASN A 213 -13.95 -17.41 -22.09
CA ASN A 213 -12.63 -17.68 -22.64
C ASN A 213 -12.31 -16.72 -23.80
N ARG A 214 -11.13 -16.09 -23.74
CA ARG A 214 -10.39 -15.72 -24.94
C ARG A 214 -8.89 -15.89 -24.73
N ASP A 215 -8.36 -16.79 -25.54
CA ASP A 215 -6.96 -17.00 -25.82
C ASP A 215 -6.26 -15.69 -26.23
N ARG A 216 -5.12 -15.40 -25.59
CA ARG A 216 -4.11 -14.48 -26.10
C ARG A 216 -2.73 -15.09 -25.91
N SER A 217 -2.06 -15.27 -27.04
CA SER A 217 -0.70 -15.78 -27.19
C SER A 217 0.33 -14.93 -26.43
N PRO A 218 1.49 -15.50 -26.04
CA PRO A 218 2.46 -14.80 -25.20
C PRO A 218 3.30 -13.81 -26.00
N SER A 219 3.39 -12.56 -25.53
CA SER A 219 4.41 -11.60 -25.98
C SER A 219 5.49 -11.43 -24.89
N PRO A 220 6.75 -11.10 -25.24
CA PRO A 220 7.90 -11.20 -24.36
C PRO A 220 7.84 -10.20 -23.19
N LYS A 221 8.00 -10.70 -21.96
CA LYS A 221 8.02 -9.90 -20.73
C LYS A 221 9.40 -9.24 -20.54
N HIS A 222 9.49 -7.94 -20.80
CA HIS A 222 10.54 -7.13 -20.18
C HIS A 222 10.22 -6.94 -18.70
N HIS A 223 10.97 -7.60 -17.84
CA HIS A 223 10.95 -7.35 -16.40
C HIS A 223 11.56 -5.98 -16.09
N ARG A 224 10.75 -4.93 -16.03
CA ARG A 224 11.10 -3.71 -15.30
C ARG A 224 10.53 -3.81 -13.88
N SER A 225 11.39 -4.20 -12.94
CA SER A 225 11.11 -4.32 -11.52
C SER A 225 11.03 -2.95 -10.85
N SER A 226 9.99 -2.16 -11.13
CA SER A 226 9.65 -1.02 -10.26
C SER A 226 8.88 -1.50 -9.03
N LYS A 227 9.55 -2.26 -8.16
CA LYS A 227 9.08 -2.43 -6.78
C LYS A 227 9.68 -1.29 -5.98
N LYS A 228 8.89 -0.22 -5.80
CA LYS A 228 9.19 0.89 -4.89
C LYS A 228 9.12 0.38 -3.44
N SER A 229 10.10 -0.44 -3.05
CA SER A 229 10.25 -0.93 -1.68
C SER A 229 10.78 0.23 -0.83
N ARG A 230 10.02 0.59 0.20
CA ARG A 230 10.53 1.43 1.29
C ARG A 230 11.52 0.56 2.07
N HIS A 231 12.78 0.57 1.64
CA HIS A 231 13.83 -0.17 2.29
C HIS A 231 14.09 0.44 3.67
N TYR A 232 13.77 -0.31 4.72
CA TYR A 232 14.15 0.02 6.09
C TYR A 232 15.35 -0.83 6.44
N ASP A 233 16.40 -0.20 6.96
CA ASP A 233 17.60 -0.90 7.40
C ASP A 233 17.23 -1.90 8.54
N PRO A 234 17.35 -3.22 8.30
CA PRO A 234 17.02 -4.22 9.31
C PRO A 234 17.97 -4.20 10.50
N LYS A 235 19.20 -3.70 10.32
CA LYS A 235 20.16 -3.52 11.43
C LYS A 235 19.67 -2.45 12.39
N GLN A 236 19.16 -1.33 11.89
CA GLN A 236 18.56 -0.28 12.74
C GLN A 236 17.36 -0.82 13.52
N ARG A 237 16.53 -1.66 12.91
CA ARG A 237 15.38 -2.28 13.59
C ARG A 237 15.80 -3.24 14.70
N MET A 238 16.82 -4.07 14.45
CA MET A 238 17.43 -4.93 15.46
C MET A 238 18.02 -4.11 16.61
N GLY A 239 18.73 -3.03 16.31
CA GLY A 239 19.31 -2.13 17.32
C GLY A 239 18.28 -1.48 18.24
N ARG A 240 17.02 -1.30 17.81
CA ARG A 240 15.95 -0.80 18.69
C ARG A 240 15.60 -1.75 19.83
N ALA A 241 15.76 -3.06 19.64
CA ALA A 241 15.48 -4.05 20.68
C ALA A 241 16.55 -4.03 21.80
N GLY A 242 17.75 -3.56 21.50
CA GLY A 242 18.89 -3.53 22.43
C GLY A 242 19.09 -2.22 23.20
N ARG A 243 18.11 -1.30 23.19
CA ARG A 243 18.28 0.05 23.77
C ARG A 243 18.43 0.09 25.30
N THR A 244 17.84 -0.88 26.00
CA THR A 244 17.80 -0.92 27.46
C THR A 244 18.64 -2.07 28.03
N GLY A 245 18.86 -3.12 27.24
CA GLY A 245 19.56 -4.34 27.66
C GLY A 245 19.52 -5.38 26.54
N PRO A 246 19.94 -6.63 26.80
CA PRO A 246 19.90 -7.69 25.80
C PRO A 246 18.46 -7.95 25.32
N GLY A 247 18.20 -7.64 24.04
CA GLY A 247 16.90 -7.79 23.40
C GLY A 247 16.90 -8.82 22.28
N LYS A 248 15.71 -9.31 21.91
CA LYS A 248 15.51 -10.25 20.80
C LYS A 248 14.81 -9.55 19.63
N ALA A 249 15.26 -9.81 18.41
CA ALA A 249 14.66 -9.29 17.19
C ALA A 249 14.21 -10.43 16.27
N TYR A 250 12.91 -10.56 16.03
CA TYR A 250 12.34 -11.58 15.17
C TYR A 250 12.24 -11.07 13.72
N ARG A 251 12.96 -11.72 12.80
CA ARG A 251 12.98 -11.39 11.37
C ARG A 251 12.06 -12.36 10.62
N LEU A 252 11.04 -11.85 9.92
CA LEU A 252 10.09 -12.65 9.16
C LEU A 252 10.59 -12.94 7.72
N TYR A 253 11.87 -13.19 7.57
CA TYR A 253 12.53 -13.52 6.31
C TYR A 253 13.72 -14.45 6.59
N THR A 254 14.15 -15.22 5.59
CA THR A 254 15.27 -16.15 5.74
C THR A 254 16.60 -15.40 5.82
N GLU A 255 17.60 -16.01 6.46
CA GLU A 255 18.93 -15.41 6.54
C GLU A 255 19.57 -15.24 5.15
N ARG A 256 19.31 -16.19 4.24
CA ARG A 256 19.75 -16.09 2.85
C ARG A 256 19.17 -14.86 2.16
N ALA A 257 17.86 -14.62 2.28
CA ALA A 257 17.23 -13.43 1.71
C ALA A 257 17.81 -12.12 2.28
N TYR A 258 18.19 -12.11 3.56
CA TYR A 258 18.86 -10.94 4.17
C TYR A 258 20.24 -10.66 3.58
N ARG A 259 21.02 -11.71 3.27
CA ARG A 259 22.38 -11.57 2.74
C ARG A 259 22.39 -11.30 1.23
N ASP A 260 21.52 -11.97 0.48
CA ASP A 260 21.61 -12.02 -0.99
C ASP A 260 20.57 -11.11 -1.68
N GLU A 261 19.36 -10.95 -1.12
CA GLU A 261 18.26 -10.24 -1.79
C GLU A 261 18.08 -8.79 -1.32
N MET A 262 18.49 -8.47 -0.10
CA MET A 262 18.35 -7.12 0.47
C MET A 262 19.54 -6.23 0.08
N LEU A 263 19.24 -4.99 -0.28
CA LEU A 263 20.30 -3.99 -0.47
C LEU A 263 21.03 -3.74 0.85
N SER A 264 22.36 -3.62 0.77
CA SER A 264 23.23 -3.36 1.92
C SER A 264 23.02 -1.98 2.52
N THR A 265 22.76 -0.98 1.67
CA THR A 265 22.43 0.39 2.03
C THR A 265 21.23 0.88 1.24
N ASN A 266 20.53 1.86 1.81
CA ASN A 266 19.42 2.49 1.11
C ASN A 266 19.96 3.47 0.07
N VAL A 267 19.41 3.41 -1.15
CA VAL A 267 19.68 4.42 -2.18
C VAL A 267 19.35 5.83 -1.63
N PRO A 268 20.20 6.84 -1.85
CA PRO A 268 19.97 8.22 -1.41
C PRO A 268 18.61 8.78 -1.84
N GLU A 269 18.06 9.74 -1.08
CA GLU A 269 16.78 10.37 -1.41
C GLU A 269 16.85 11.21 -2.69
N ILE A 270 17.95 11.94 -2.90
CA ILE A 270 18.17 12.79 -4.07
C ILE A 270 18.12 11.99 -5.40
N GLN A 271 18.45 10.70 -5.37
CA GLN A 271 18.39 9.82 -6.55
C GLN A 271 17.00 9.19 -6.77
N ARG A 272 16.05 9.38 -5.83
CA ARG A 272 14.74 8.70 -5.83
C ARG A 272 13.53 9.63 -5.95
N THR A 273 13.73 10.94 -5.72
CA THR A 273 12.65 11.94 -5.69
C THR A 273 12.69 12.84 -6.93
N ASN A 274 11.56 13.48 -7.24
CA ASN A 274 11.55 14.54 -8.26
C ASN A 274 12.35 15.74 -7.72
N LEU A 275 13.31 16.20 -8.52
CA LEU A 275 14.24 17.28 -8.14
C LEU A 275 13.70 18.68 -8.42
N ALA A 276 12.51 18.84 -8.99
CA ALA A 276 12.00 20.15 -9.39
C ALA A 276 11.97 21.20 -8.25
N SER A 277 11.57 20.83 -7.03
CA SER A 277 11.58 21.74 -5.87
C SER A 277 13.01 22.03 -5.37
N THR A 278 13.87 21.01 -5.34
CA THR A 278 15.28 21.14 -4.93
C THR A 278 16.05 22.04 -5.89
N VAL A 279 15.90 21.83 -7.21
CA VAL A 279 16.54 22.65 -8.24
C VAL A 279 16.07 24.10 -8.17
N LEU A 280 14.76 24.33 -7.95
CA LEU A 280 14.24 25.69 -7.76
C LEU A 280 14.88 26.38 -6.55
N SER A 281 15.06 25.63 -5.45
CA SER A 281 15.68 26.14 -4.23
C SER A 281 17.18 26.44 -4.42
N LEU A 282 17.92 25.54 -5.07
CA LEU A 282 19.35 25.74 -5.40
C LEU A 282 19.56 26.96 -6.30
N LYS A 283 18.69 27.13 -7.31
CA LYS A 283 18.71 28.31 -8.18
C LYS A 283 18.37 29.59 -7.44
N ALA A 284 17.43 29.55 -6.49
CA ALA A 284 17.12 30.69 -5.62
C ALA A 284 18.28 31.08 -4.69
N MET A 285 19.10 30.11 -4.27
CA MET A 285 20.34 30.36 -3.52
C MET A 285 21.47 30.98 -4.37
N GLY A 286 21.32 31.02 -5.70
CA GLY A 286 22.31 31.59 -6.62
C GLY A 286 23.26 30.56 -7.25
N ILE A 287 23.01 29.27 -7.08
CA ILE A 287 23.81 28.20 -7.70
C ILE A 287 23.36 28.04 -9.15
N ASN A 288 24.17 28.54 -10.08
CA ASN A 288 23.84 28.51 -11.51
C ASN A 288 24.32 27.23 -12.20
N ASP A 289 25.52 26.76 -11.85
CA ASP A 289 26.06 25.50 -12.35
C ASP A 289 25.65 24.35 -11.42
N LEU A 290 24.69 23.56 -11.88
CA LEU A 290 24.20 22.39 -11.16
C LEU A 290 25.03 21.14 -11.46
N LEU A 291 25.81 21.14 -12.55
CA LEU A 291 26.61 19.99 -12.98
C LEU A 291 27.92 19.92 -12.21
N SER A 292 28.53 21.09 -11.96
CA SER A 292 29.74 21.21 -11.15
C SER A 292 29.46 21.27 -9.64
N PHE A 293 28.19 21.19 -9.22
CA PHE A 293 27.84 21.30 -7.82
C PHE A 293 28.27 20.03 -7.06
N ASP A 294 28.95 20.21 -5.94
CA ASP A 294 29.54 19.13 -5.14
C ASP A 294 28.47 18.40 -4.32
N PHE A 295 27.74 17.51 -4.99
CA PHE A 295 26.82 16.58 -4.32
C PHE A 295 27.61 15.41 -3.73
N MET A 296 27.35 15.08 -2.45
CA MET A 296 27.89 13.87 -1.82
C MET A 296 27.55 12.60 -2.63
N ASP A 297 26.28 12.49 -3.06
CA ASP A 297 25.81 11.48 -4.00
C ASP A 297 25.06 12.21 -5.13
N PRO A 298 25.67 12.41 -6.32
CA PRO A 298 25.03 13.15 -7.39
C PRO A 298 23.79 12.42 -7.93
N PRO A 299 22.70 13.16 -8.24
CA PRO A 299 21.56 12.58 -8.92
C PRO A 299 21.90 12.26 -10.39
N PRO A 300 21.17 11.34 -11.04
CA PRO A 300 21.33 11.09 -12.47
C PRO A 300 21.06 12.35 -13.30
N LEU A 301 21.91 12.60 -14.31
CA LEU A 301 21.81 13.79 -15.16
C LEU A 301 20.42 13.94 -15.81
N GLU A 302 19.83 12.85 -16.27
CA GLU A 302 18.49 12.83 -16.87
C GLU A 302 17.42 13.40 -15.92
N THR A 303 17.47 13.05 -14.63
CA THR A 303 16.52 13.56 -13.64
C THR A 303 16.69 15.05 -13.37
N MET A 304 17.92 15.55 -13.45
CA MET A 304 18.22 16.97 -13.32
C MET A 304 17.71 17.76 -14.53
N ILE A 305 17.95 17.25 -15.74
CA ILE A 305 17.46 17.84 -16.99
C ILE A 305 15.92 17.88 -16.98
N MET A 306 15.26 16.77 -16.65
CA MET A 306 13.79 16.72 -16.54
C MET A 306 13.23 17.72 -15.53
N ALA A 307 13.93 17.95 -14.41
CA ALA A 307 13.55 18.94 -13.42
C ALA A 307 13.72 20.38 -13.95
N MET A 308 14.81 20.67 -14.65
CA MET A 308 15.03 21.97 -15.30
C MET A 308 14.01 22.24 -16.41
N GLU A 309 13.73 21.25 -17.27
CA GLU A 309 12.68 21.32 -18.30
C GLU A 309 11.30 21.56 -17.69
N GLN A 310 10.98 20.88 -16.58
CA GLN A 310 9.73 21.10 -15.86
C GLN A 310 9.62 22.54 -15.33
N LEU A 311 10.69 23.09 -14.76
CA LEU A 311 10.70 24.46 -14.23
C LEU A 311 10.66 25.50 -15.37
N HIS A 312 11.34 25.24 -16.48
CA HIS A 312 11.26 26.06 -17.70
C HIS A 312 9.85 26.07 -18.29
N ALA A 313 9.21 24.91 -18.39
CA ALA A 313 7.81 24.81 -18.82
C ALA A 313 6.86 25.58 -17.89
N LEU A 314 7.13 25.58 -16.58
CA LEU A 314 6.38 26.38 -15.60
C LEU A 314 6.66 27.89 -15.72
N SER A 315 7.62 28.32 -16.54
CA SER A 315 8.10 29.70 -16.65
C SER A 315 8.77 30.21 -15.36
N ALA A 316 9.25 29.28 -14.52
CA ALA A 316 10.07 29.60 -13.36
C ALA A 316 11.52 29.90 -13.77
N LEU A 317 12.00 29.28 -14.85
CA LEU A 317 13.30 29.53 -15.46
C LEU A 317 13.16 30.16 -16.84
N ASP A 318 14.11 31.05 -17.18
CA ASP A 318 14.28 31.61 -18.52
C ASP A 318 14.98 30.61 -19.47
N ASP A 319 15.06 30.92 -20.76
CA ASP A 319 15.73 30.07 -21.78
C ASP A 319 17.23 29.89 -21.50
N GLU A 320 17.84 30.80 -20.73
CA GLU A 320 19.23 30.72 -20.25
C GLU A 320 19.39 29.92 -18.94
N GLY A 321 18.30 29.40 -18.37
CA GLY A 321 18.32 28.65 -17.11
C GLY A 321 18.50 29.52 -15.85
N LEU A 322 18.24 30.82 -15.96
CA LEU A 322 18.20 31.77 -14.84
C LEU A 322 16.78 31.90 -14.27
N LEU A 323 16.69 32.35 -13.02
CA LEU A 323 15.43 32.41 -12.28
C LEU A 323 14.61 33.66 -12.65
N THR A 324 13.40 33.46 -13.16
CA THR A 324 12.49 34.55 -13.56
C THR A 324 11.89 35.28 -12.35
N LYS A 325 11.21 36.42 -12.57
CA LYS A 325 10.42 37.08 -11.50
C LYS A 325 9.36 36.16 -10.91
N LEU A 326 8.73 35.33 -11.76
CA LEU A 326 7.76 34.33 -11.32
C LEU A 326 8.46 33.22 -10.52
N GLY A 327 9.59 32.70 -11.02
CA GLY A 327 10.39 31.69 -10.33
C GLY A 327 10.87 32.12 -8.96
N ARG A 328 11.31 33.38 -8.80
CA ARG A 328 11.67 33.96 -7.49
C ARG A 328 10.49 33.94 -6.53
N ARG A 329 9.30 34.36 -6.98
CA ARG A 329 8.09 34.29 -6.15
C ARG A 329 7.70 32.85 -5.81
N MET A 330 7.90 31.91 -6.73
CA MET A 330 7.61 30.49 -6.50
C MET A 330 8.52 29.87 -5.43
N ALA A 331 9.80 30.26 -5.39
CA ALA A 331 10.79 29.74 -4.45
C ALA A 331 10.53 30.14 -2.98
N GLU A 332 9.79 31.23 -2.75
CA GLU A 332 9.40 31.68 -1.40
C GLU A 332 8.35 30.76 -0.76
N PHE A 333 7.61 30.00 -1.57
CA PHE A 333 6.61 29.07 -1.06
C PHE A 333 7.23 27.69 -0.81
N PRO A 334 7.03 27.08 0.38
CA PRO A 334 7.48 25.73 0.70
C PRO A 334 6.54 24.66 0.10
N LEU A 335 6.30 24.75 -1.21
CA LEU A 335 5.37 23.91 -1.96
C LEU A 335 6.05 23.39 -3.24
N GLU A 336 5.42 22.39 -3.87
CA GLU A 336 5.87 21.98 -5.19
C GLU A 336 5.70 23.11 -6.22
N PRO A 337 6.61 23.26 -7.20
CA PRO A 337 6.54 24.33 -8.19
C PRO A 337 5.20 24.44 -8.93
N GLN A 338 4.54 23.31 -9.21
CA GLN A 338 3.22 23.29 -9.86
C GLN A 338 2.13 23.95 -8.98
N LEU A 339 2.13 23.64 -7.68
CA LEU A 339 1.22 24.23 -6.69
C LEU A 339 1.53 25.71 -6.45
N SER A 340 2.80 26.07 -6.35
CA SER A 340 3.22 27.49 -6.21
C SER A 340 2.76 28.32 -7.40
N LYS A 341 2.90 27.81 -8.63
CA LYS A 341 2.41 28.50 -9.84
C LYS A 341 0.89 28.68 -9.82
N MET A 342 0.14 27.62 -9.46
CA MET A 342 -1.31 27.68 -9.34
C MET A 342 -1.74 28.77 -8.34
N LEU A 343 -1.07 28.85 -7.19
CA LEU A 343 -1.37 29.83 -6.14
C LEU A 343 -1.06 31.26 -6.59
N ILE A 344 0.06 31.50 -7.26
CA ILE A 344 0.39 32.83 -7.78
C ILE A 344 -0.59 33.24 -8.88
N MET A 345 -0.92 32.35 -9.83
CA MET A 345 -1.88 32.62 -10.90
C MET A 345 -3.29 32.86 -10.37
N SER A 346 -3.67 32.23 -9.25
CA SER A 346 -4.98 32.44 -8.63
C SER A 346 -5.21 33.89 -8.17
N VAL A 347 -4.14 34.64 -7.87
CA VAL A 347 -4.22 36.07 -7.54
C VAL A 347 -4.61 36.88 -8.78
N GLU A 348 -3.99 36.59 -9.92
CA GLU A 348 -4.30 37.24 -11.20
C GLU A 348 -5.74 36.95 -11.65
N LEU A 349 -6.22 35.72 -11.41
CA LEU A 349 -7.58 35.28 -11.72
C LEU A 349 -8.62 35.61 -10.63
N ARG A 350 -8.21 36.30 -9.54
CA ARG A 350 -9.06 36.69 -8.40
C ARG A 350 -9.81 35.52 -7.74
N CYS A 351 -9.18 34.35 -7.64
CA CYS A 351 -9.69 33.13 -7.02
C CYS A 351 -8.74 32.56 -5.94
N ALA A 352 -7.96 33.45 -5.32
CA ALA A 352 -6.90 33.11 -4.38
C ALA A 352 -7.42 32.46 -3.08
N GLU A 353 -8.59 32.84 -2.56
CA GLU A 353 -9.11 32.25 -1.32
C GLU A 353 -9.43 30.75 -1.48
N GLU A 354 -10.03 30.38 -2.61
CA GLU A 354 -10.36 29.00 -2.95
C GLU A 354 -9.10 28.20 -3.28
N ALA A 355 -8.20 28.75 -4.10
CA ALA A 355 -6.96 28.09 -4.48
C ALA A 355 -6.08 27.80 -3.26
N LEU A 356 -5.93 28.76 -2.34
CA LEU A 356 -5.19 28.61 -1.09
C LEU A 356 -5.74 27.45 -0.24
N THR A 357 -7.06 27.30 -0.19
CA THR A 357 -7.72 26.22 0.53
C THR A 357 -7.47 24.87 -0.15
N ILE A 358 -7.54 24.81 -1.48
CA ILE A 358 -7.26 23.60 -2.27
C ILE A 358 -5.81 23.15 -2.09
N VAL A 359 -4.83 24.06 -2.24
CA VAL A 359 -3.39 23.77 -2.01
C VAL A 359 -3.16 23.18 -0.62
N SER A 360 -3.79 23.78 0.39
CA SER A 360 -3.65 23.33 1.77
C SER A 360 -4.21 21.93 1.99
N MET A 361 -5.32 21.60 1.31
CA MET A 361 -5.94 20.28 1.37
C MET A 361 -5.14 19.22 0.59
N LEU A 362 -4.54 19.58 -0.55
CA LEU A 362 -3.67 18.69 -1.34
C LEU A 362 -2.35 18.37 -0.61
N SER A 363 -1.82 19.33 0.15
CA SER A 363 -0.58 19.16 0.92
C SER A 363 -0.72 18.19 2.10
N VAL A 364 -1.94 17.73 2.41
CA VAL A 364 -2.21 16.81 3.51
C VAL A 364 -2.61 15.43 2.99
N GLN A 365 -2.13 14.40 3.68
CA GLN A 365 -2.46 13.02 3.36
C GLN A 365 -3.97 12.73 3.51
N ASN A 366 -4.51 11.95 2.55
CA ASN A 366 -5.86 11.39 2.48
C ASN A 366 -6.84 11.84 3.58
N VAL A 367 -7.63 12.87 3.26
CA VAL A 367 -8.62 13.48 4.16
C VAL A 367 -9.75 12.52 4.52
N PHE A 368 -10.15 11.66 3.59
CA PHE A 368 -11.25 10.71 3.78
C PHE A 368 -10.79 9.43 4.49
N TYR A 369 -11.60 8.96 5.44
CA TYR A 369 -11.42 7.69 6.14
C TYR A 369 -12.41 6.65 5.63
N ARG A 370 -11.95 5.49 5.19
CA ARG A 370 -12.79 4.42 4.62
C ARG A 370 -12.57 3.10 5.35
N PRO A 371 -13.19 2.89 6.53
CA PRO A 371 -13.12 1.61 7.23
C PRO A 371 -13.84 0.52 6.43
N LYS A 372 -13.26 -0.69 6.37
CA LYS A 372 -13.78 -1.81 5.55
C LYS A 372 -15.21 -2.22 5.93
N GLU A 373 -15.55 -2.19 7.21
CA GLU A 373 -16.87 -2.57 7.73
C GLU A 373 -17.98 -1.57 7.37
N LYS A 374 -17.65 -0.28 7.26
CA LYS A 374 -18.62 0.81 7.00
C LYS A 374 -18.32 1.53 5.68
N ALA A 375 -17.76 0.81 4.71
CA ALA A 375 -17.31 1.38 3.46
C ALA A 375 -18.43 2.09 2.69
N GLU A 376 -19.61 1.47 2.62
CA GLU A 376 -20.78 2.04 1.94
C GLU A 376 -21.28 3.33 2.60
N GLN A 377 -21.31 3.38 3.94
CA GLN A 377 -21.71 4.58 4.67
C GLN A 377 -20.71 5.73 4.45
N ALA A 378 -19.41 5.41 4.45
CA ALA A 378 -18.37 6.39 4.16
C ALA A 378 -18.48 6.92 2.72
N ASP A 379 -18.73 6.05 1.74
CA ASP A 379 -18.90 6.42 0.35
C ASP A 379 -20.17 7.27 0.13
N GLN A 380 -21.27 6.97 0.82
CA GLN A 380 -22.49 7.79 0.82
C GLN A 380 -22.26 9.18 1.40
N ARG A 381 -21.53 9.28 2.53
CA ARG A 381 -21.19 10.58 3.15
C ARG A 381 -20.29 11.39 2.25
N LYS A 382 -19.30 10.75 1.62
CA LYS A 382 -18.40 11.38 0.66
C LYS A 382 -19.13 11.88 -0.58
N ALA A 383 -20.07 11.10 -1.11
CA ALA A 383 -20.85 11.46 -2.30
C ALA A 383 -21.64 12.77 -2.12
N ARG A 384 -22.01 13.15 -0.89
CA ARG A 384 -22.67 14.43 -0.61
C ARG A 384 -21.80 15.66 -0.89
N PHE A 385 -20.48 15.49 -0.89
CA PHE A 385 -19.52 16.57 -1.13
C PHE A 385 -18.99 16.57 -2.57
N HIS A 386 -19.34 15.57 -3.38
CA HIS A 386 -18.85 15.46 -4.74
C HIS A 386 -19.30 16.66 -5.58
N GLN A 387 -18.33 17.35 -6.14
CA GLN A 387 -18.55 18.40 -7.13
C GLN A 387 -18.35 17.85 -8.53
N ALA A 388 -19.18 18.29 -9.47
CA ALA A 388 -19.20 17.73 -10.82
C ALA A 388 -17.97 18.17 -11.66
N GLU A 389 -17.33 19.25 -11.24
CA GLU A 389 -16.17 19.90 -11.85
C GLU A 389 -14.84 19.24 -11.47
N GLY A 390 -14.74 18.61 -10.28
CA GLY A 390 -13.46 18.08 -9.82
C GLY A 390 -13.38 17.61 -8.37
N ASP A 391 -12.39 16.74 -8.12
CA ASP A 391 -11.94 16.35 -6.78
C ASP A 391 -11.33 17.53 -6.02
N HIS A 392 -10.64 18.43 -6.73
CA HIS A 392 -10.09 19.66 -6.16
C HIS A 392 -11.19 20.52 -5.51
N LEU A 393 -12.32 20.69 -6.20
CA LEU A 393 -13.48 21.41 -5.64
C LEU A 393 -14.22 20.60 -4.58
N THR A 394 -14.21 19.27 -4.67
CA THR A 394 -14.72 18.40 -3.61
C THR A 394 -13.95 18.63 -2.30
N LEU A 395 -12.62 18.77 -2.35
CA LEU A 395 -11.80 19.10 -1.18
C LEU A 395 -12.14 20.49 -0.61
N LEU A 396 -12.37 21.47 -1.49
CA LEU A 396 -12.82 22.80 -1.09
C LEU A 396 -14.18 22.74 -0.38
N ALA A 397 -15.14 21.99 -0.92
CA ALA A 397 -16.47 21.81 -0.33
C ALA A 397 -16.40 21.17 1.06
N VAL A 398 -15.56 20.16 1.24
CA VAL A 398 -15.33 19.52 2.55
C VAL A 398 -14.75 20.50 3.56
N TYR A 399 -13.74 21.28 3.18
CA TYR A 399 -13.13 22.26 4.07
C TYR A 399 -14.13 23.36 4.46
N ASN A 400 -14.89 23.87 3.50
CA ASN A 400 -15.91 24.89 3.74
C ASN A 400 -17.04 24.37 4.64
N ALA A 401 -17.49 23.14 4.44
CA ALA A 401 -18.48 22.51 5.32
C ALA A 401 -17.95 22.32 6.75
N TRP A 402 -16.67 21.98 6.91
CA TRP A 402 -16.04 21.89 8.23
C TRP A 402 -15.92 23.26 8.91
N LYS A 403 -15.54 24.30 8.17
CA LYS A 403 -15.47 25.69 8.62
C LYS A 403 -16.85 26.21 9.07
N GLN A 404 -17.91 25.91 8.31
CA GLN A 404 -19.30 26.28 8.65
C GLN A 404 -19.77 25.62 9.94
N ASN A 405 -19.36 24.38 10.21
CA ASN A 405 -19.67 23.65 11.43
C ASN A 405 -18.69 23.96 12.59
N LYS A 406 -18.11 25.16 12.59
CA LYS A 406 -17.21 25.67 13.64
C LYS A 406 -16.06 24.72 14.00
N PHE A 407 -15.51 24.01 13.00
CA PHE A 407 -14.41 23.08 13.18
C PHE A 407 -14.71 21.91 14.14
N SER A 408 -15.97 21.46 14.22
CA SER A 408 -16.41 20.40 15.13
C SER A 408 -15.77 19.03 14.83
N ASN A 409 -15.30 18.37 15.89
CA ASN A 409 -14.73 17.02 15.81
C ASN A 409 -15.81 15.96 15.55
N LEU A 410 -17.00 16.15 16.13
CA LEU A 410 -18.13 15.25 15.94
C LEU A 410 -18.55 15.22 14.46
N TRP A 411 -18.58 16.39 13.81
CA TRP A 411 -18.87 16.50 12.39
C TRP A 411 -17.86 15.72 11.53
N CYS A 412 -16.58 15.75 11.88
CA CYS A 412 -15.56 14.96 11.18
C CYS A 412 -15.82 13.46 11.31
N TYR A 413 -16.18 12.99 12.50
CA TYR A 413 -16.47 11.58 12.75
C TYR A 413 -17.71 11.10 11.97
N GLU A 414 -18.80 11.88 11.99
CA GLU A 414 -20.04 11.55 11.28
C GLU A 414 -19.89 11.51 9.76
N ASN A 415 -18.99 12.32 9.20
CA ASN A 415 -18.73 12.39 7.76
C ASN A 415 -17.52 11.57 7.32
N PHE A 416 -16.94 10.75 8.21
CA PHE A 416 -15.76 9.92 7.93
C PHE A 416 -14.55 10.73 7.41
N VAL A 417 -14.31 11.89 8.00
CA VAL A 417 -13.18 12.78 7.68
C VAL A 417 -12.16 12.78 8.82
N GLN A 418 -10.87 12.73 8.48
CA GLN A 418 -9.81 12.74 9.47
C GLN A 418 -9.57 14.14 10.03
N GLN A 419 -9.89 14.34 11.31
CA GLN A 419 -9.71 15.61 12.01
C GLN A 419 -8.24 16.09 12.02
N ARG A 420 -7.29 15.19 12.27
CA ARG A 420 -5.86 15.52 12.31
C ARG A 420 -5.38 16.11 10.97
N SER A 421 -5.85 15.53 9.86
CA SER A 421 -5.55 16.02 8.52
C SER A 421 -6.15 17.40 8.27
N LEU A 422 -7.42 17.62 8.63
CA LEU A 422 -8.07 18.93 8.47
C LEU A 422 -7.41 20.03 9.30
N LYS A 423 -7.03 19.73 10.55
CA LYS A 423 -6.32 20.70 11.41
C LYS A 423 -4.95 21.06 10.80
N ARG A 424 -4.21 20.06 10.31
CA ARG A 424 -2.95 20.30 9.60
C ARG A 424 -3.17 21.16 8.34
N ALA A 425 -4.23 20.91 7.58
CA ALA A 425 -4.57 21.73 6.41
C ALA A 425 -4.88 23.18 6.81
N GLN A 426 -5.57 23.40 7.94
CA GLN A 426 -5.81 24.74 8.48
C GLN A 426 -4.50 25.45 8.86
N ASP A 427 -3.56 24.75 9.49
CA ASP A 427 -2.26 25.33 9.88
C ASP A 427 -1.43 25.69 8.64
N ILE A 428 -1.37 24.81 7.63
CA ILE A 428 -0.72 25.10 6.34
C ILE A 428 -1.38 26.30 5.66
N ARG A 429 -2.72 26.37 5.66
CA ARG A 429 -3.45 27.48 5.07
C ARG A 429 -3.10 28.82 5.72
N LYS A 430 -2.94 28.85 7.05
CA LYS A 430 -2.52 30.05 7.80
C LYS A 430 -1.08 30.45 7.47
N GLN A 431 -0.18 29.48 7.35
CA GLN A 431 1.20 29.72 6.96
C GLN A 431 1.27 30.32 5.54
N MET A 432 0.55 29.73 4.59
CA MET A 432 0.53 30.21 3.22
C MET A 432 -0.09 31.61 3.11
N LEU A 433 -1.16 31.89 3.86
CA LEU A 433 -1.74 33.23 3.95
C LEU A 433 -0.72 34.26 4.48
N GLY A 434 0.04 33.92 5.52
CA GLY A 434 1.08 34.81 6.05
C GLY A 434 2.21 35.10 5.06
N ILE A 435 2.55 34.15 4.19
CA ILE A 435 3.51 34.36 3.09
C ILE A 435 2.89 35.28 2.02
N MET A 436 1.64 35.03 1.61
CA MET A 436 0.94 35.84 0.63
C MET A 436 0.83 37.32 1.07
N ASP A 437 0.48 37.55 2.34
CA ASP A 437 0.39 38.90 2.91
C ASP A 437 1.75 39.61 2.91
N ARG A 438 2.83 38.90 3.26
CA ARG A 438 4.21 39.43 3.22
C ARG A 438 4.62 39.87 1.81
N HIS A 439 4.22 39.11 0.81
CA HIS A 439 4.52 39.40 -0.61
C HIS A 439 3.46 40.28 -1.30
N LYS A 440 2.50 40.85 -0.54
CA LYS A 440 1.43 41.73 -1.04
C LYS A 440 0.61 41.10 -2.18
N LEU A 441 0.24 39.83 -1.99
CA LEU A 441 -0.63 39.12 -2.91
C LEU A 441 -2.08 39.21 -2.42
N ASP A 442 -2.94 39.85 -3.20
CA ASP A 442 -4.33 40.08 -2.81
C ASP A 442 -5.14 38.77 -2.79
N VAL A 443 -5.65 38.41 -1.61
CA VAL A 443 -6.47 37.21 -1.42
C VAL A 443 -7.95 37.56 -1.67
N LEU A 444 -8.39 37.40 -2.92
CA LEU A 444 -9.79 37.57 -3.32
C LEU A 444 -10.50 36.23 -3.53
N SER A 445 -11.80 36.19 -3.24
CA SER A 445 -12.68 35.05 -3.51
C SER A 445 -13.42 35.21 -4.85
N CYS A 446 -13.51 34.12 -5.60
CA CYS A 446 -14.25 34.08 -6.87
C CYS A 446 -15.75 33.76 -6.70
N GLY A 447 -16.24 33.59 -5.47
CA GLY A 447 -17.64 33.32 -5.16
C GLY A 447 -18.14 32.01 -5.80
N ARG A 448 -19.12 32.10 -6.70
CA ARG A 448 -19.74 30.93 -7.36
C ARG A 448 -19.08 30.53 -8.68
N GLN A 449 -18.06 31.27 -9.14
CA GLN A 449 -17.43 31.03 -10.44
C GLN A 449 -16.34 29.97 -10.34
N THR A 450 -16.74 28.69 -10.30
CA THR A 450 -15.84 27.54 -10.21
C THR A 450 -14.86 27.43 -11.39
N GLY A 451 -15.23 27.95 -12.56
CA GLY A 451 -14.38 27.96 -13.77
C GLY A 451 -13.06 28.72 -13.59
N LEU A 452 -13.01 29.78 -12.79
CA LEU A 452 -11.77 30.53 -12.53
C LEU A 452 -10.76 29.68 -11.73
N VAL A 453 -11.26 28.88 -10.79
CA VAL A 453 -10.44 27.95 -10.02
C VAL A 453 -9.89 26.84 -10.92
N GLN A 454 -10.72 26.30 -11.82
CA GLN A 454 -10.27 25.28 -12.79
C GLN A 454 -9.18 25.83 -13.73
N LYS A 455 -9.31 27.08 -14.17
CA LYS A 455 -8.28 27.80 -14.94
C LYS A 455 -6.98 27.96 -14.15
N ALA A 456 -7.05 28.34 -12.88
CA ALA A 456 -5.88 28.43 -12.01
C ALA A 456 -5.19 27.05 -11.87
N ILE A 457 -5.95 25.98 -11.63
CA ILE A 457 -5.42 24.60 -11.57
C ILE A 457 -4.74 24.23 -12.90
N CYS A 458 -5.39 24.51 -14.02
CA CYS A 458 -4.85 24.25 -15.35
C CYS A 458 -3.50 24.95 -15.58
N SER A 459 -3.33 26.19 -15.10
CA SER A 459 -2.08 26.95 -15.26
C SER A 459 -0.88 26.32 -14.54
N GLY A 460 -1.09 25.62 -13.42
CA GLY A 460 -0.05 24.95 -12.65
C GLY A 460 0.20 23.51 -13.13
N PHE A 461 -0.87 22.81 -13.49
CA PHE A 461 -0.86 21.38 -13.80
C PHE A 461 -1.03 21.05 -15.29
N PHE A 462 -0.78 22.00 -16.20
CA PHE A 462 -0.95 21.78 -17.65
C PHE A 462 -0.16 20.58 -18.20
N ARG A 463 1.00 20.25 -17.61
CA ARG A 463 1.79 19.05 -17.97
C ARG A 463 1.05 17.76 -17.61
N ASN A 464 0.30 17.77 -16.51
CA ASN A 464 -0.46 16.65 -15.98
C ASN A 464 -1.89 16.65 -16.56
N ALA A 465 -1.98 16.70 -17.89
CA ALA A 465 -3.25 16.67 -18.60
C ALA A 465 -3.43 15.32 -19.32
N ALA A 466 -4.66 14.83 -19.34
CA ALA A 466 -5.02 13.59 -20.01
C ALA A 466 -6.30 13.76 -20.84
N LYS A 467 -6.36 13.01 -21.94
CA LYS A 467 -7.49 12.96 -22.86
C LYS A 467 -8.12 11.58 -22.86
N ARG A 468 -9.44 11.52 -22.90
CA ARG A 468 -10.19 10.27 -23.03
C ARG A 468 -9.94 9.63 -24.39
N ASP A 469 -9.52 8.38 -24.36
CA ASP A 469 -9.36 7.54 -25.53
C ASP A 469 -10.63 6.70 -25.72
N PRO A 470 -11.24 6.63 -26.93
CA PRO A 470 -12.47 5.87 -27.15
C PRO A 470 -12.36 4.36 -26.85
N GLN A 471 -11.15 3.79 -26.85
CA GLN A 471 -10.93 2.35 -26.68
C GLN A 471 -10.31 1.97 -25.32
N GLU A 472 -9.23 2.64 -24.89
CA GLU A 472 -8.37 2.15 -23.81
C GLU A 472 -8.51 2.90 -22.47
N GLY A 473 -9.37 3.91 -22.38
CA GLY A 473 -9.59 4.71 -21.17
C GLY A 473 -9.14 6.16 -21.35
N TYR A 474 -7.98 6.53 -20.78
CA TYR A 474 -7.37 7.85 -20.96
C TYR A 474 -5.92 7.72 -21.40
N ARG A 475 -5.42 8.73 -22.11
CA ARG A 475 -4.02 8.88 -22.49
C ARG A 475 -3.46 10.21 -22.01
N THR A 476 -2.27 10.19 -21.43
CA THR A 476 -1.56 11.43 -21.05
C THR A 476 -1.14 12.21 -22.29
N LEU A 477 -1.17 13.54 -22.22
CA LEU A 477 -0.82 14.37 -23.39
C LEU A 477 0.68 14.39 -23.69
N VAL A 478 1.52 14.25 -22.66
CA VAL A 478 2.98 14.34 -22.79
C VAL A 478 3.57 12.99 -23.21
N ASP A 479 3.29 11.94 -22.43
CA ASP A 479 3.93 10.64 -22.61
C ASP A 479 3.08 9.64 -23.42
N SER A 480 1.83 9.99 -23.76
CA SER A 480 0.87 9.09 -24.43
C SER A 480 0.64 7.76 -23.69
N GLN A 481 0.85 7.74 -22.37
CA GLN A 481 0.67 6.58 -21.50
C GLN A 481 -0.81 6.35 -21.20
N VAL A 482 -1.21 5.07 -21.13
CA VAL A 482 -2.60 4.69 -20.84
C VAL A 482 -2.86 4.73 -19.34
N VAL A 483 -3.75 5.63 -18.94
CA VAL A 483 -4.04 5.93 -17.53
C VAL A 483 -5.55 5.82 -17.26
N TYR A 484 -5.90 5.57 -16.00
CA TYR A 484 -7.28 5.41 -15.56
C TYR A 484 -7.63 6.36 -14.42
N ILE A 485 -8.88 6.78 -14.31
CA ILE A 485 -9.36 7.53 -13.15
C ILE A 485 -9.40 6.59 -11.94
N HIS A 486 -8.83 7.01 -10.81
CA HIS A 486 -8.88 6.21 -9.59
C HIS A 486 -10.34 6.06 -9.10
N PRO A 487 -10.79 4.85 -8.66
CA PRO A 487 -12.17 4.62 -8.23
C PRO A 487 -12.64 5.49 -7.06
N SER A 488 -11.73 6.08 -6.30
CA SER A 488 -12.08 7.01 -5.21
C SER A 488 -12.40 8.43 -5.70
N SER A 489 -12.19 8.75 -6.97
CA SER A 489 -12.47 10.08 -7.52
C SER A 489 -13.97 10.33 -7.63
N SER A 490 -14.39 11.57 -7.40
CA SER A 490 -15.77 12.03 -7.62
C SER A 490 -16.22 11.92 -9.07
N ILE A 491 -15.27 11.97 -10.02
CA ILE A 491 -15.54 12.01 -11.47
C ILE A 491 -15.57 10.60 -12.10
N TYR A 492 -15.34 9.53 -11.32
CA TYR A 492 -15.18 8.17 -11.82
C TYR A 492 -16.32 7.71 -12.75
N HIS A 493 -17.57 8.07 -12.45
CA HIS A 493 -18.74 7.68 -13.25
C HIS A 493 -19.05 8.61 -14.44
N ARG A 494 -18.62 9.87 -14.42
CA ARG A 494 -18.97 10.87 -15.45
C ARG A 494 -18.08 10.79 -16.69
N GLN A 495 -16.80 10.41 -16.50
CA GLN A 495 -15.82 10.21 -17.56
C GLN A 495 -15.75 11.34 -18.62
N PRO A 496 -15.32 12.56 -18.23
CA PRO A 496 -15.16 13.72 -19.14
C PRO A 496 -14.10 13.46 -20.22
N GLU A 497 -14.17 14.19 -21.34
CA GLU A 497 -13.19 14.00 -22.42
C GLU A 497 -11.79 14.53 -22.06
N TRP A 498 -11.72 15.66 -21.36
CA TRP A 498 -10.47 16.32 -20.99
C TRP A 498 -10.39 16.50 -19.48
N LEU A 499 -9.24 16.14 -18.92
CA LEU A 499 -9.01 16.23 -17.49
C LEU A 499 -7.56 16.58 -17.16
N CYS A 500 -7.38 17.09 -15.96
CA CYS A 500 -6.10 17.36 -15.33
C CYS A 500 -6.03 16.57 -14.02
N TYR A 501 -4.85 16.08 -13.65
CA TYR A 501 -4.64 15.28 -12.45
C TYR A 501 -3.50 15.83 -11.59
N HIS A 502 -3.58 15.61 -10.27
CA HIS A 502 -2.55 16.02 -9.34
C HIS A 502 -1.39 15.02 -9.31
N GLU A 503 -1.70 13.74 -9.07
CA GLU A 503 -0.72 12.67 -8.92
C GLU A 503 -1.05 11.48 -9.83
N LEU A 504 0.00 10.78 -10.27
CA LEU A 504 -0.09 9.49 -10.95
C LEU A 504 0.44 8.40 -10.03
N VAL A 505 -0.37 7.38 -9.75
CA VAL A 505 0.00 6.26 -8.87
C VAL A 505 0.05 4.96 -9.67
N PHE A 506 1.24 4.37 -9.70
CA PHE A 506 1.47 3.05 -10.30
C PHE A 506 1.15 1.94 -9.30
N THR A 507 0.19 1.07 -9.64
CA THR A 507 -0.15 -0.13 -8.86
C THR A 507 -0.18 -1.38 -9.76
N THR A 508 -1.35 -1.98 -9.97
CA THR A 508 -1.60 -2.96 -11.03
C THR A 508 -1.90 -2.27 -12.36
N LYS A 509 -2.52 -1.10 -12.29
CA LYS A 509 -2.73 -0.16 -13.39
C LYS A 509 -2.29 1.23 -12.93
N GLU A 510 -2.08 2.11 -13.90
CA GLU A 510 -1.76 3.52 -13.66
C GLU A 510 -3.05 4.28 -13.37
N TYR A 511 -3.14 4.84 -12.16
CA TYR A 511 -4.31 5.58 -11.71
C TYR A 511 -3.98 7.05 -11.47
N MET A 512 -4.80 7.92 -12.06
CA MET A 512 -4.81 9.36 -11.78
C MET A 512 -5.58 9.63 -10.50
N ARG A 513 -4.97 10.38 -9.58
CA ARG A 513 -5.59 10.84 -8.34
C ARG A 513 -5.81 12.35 -8.37
N GLU A 514 -6.84 12.76 -7.62
CA GLU A 514 -7.35 14.13 -7.54
C GLU A 514 -7.52 14.76 -8.94
N VAL A 515 -8.61 14.41 -9.61
CA VAL A 515 -8.87 14.81 -11.00
C VAL A 515 -9.72 16.07 -11.06
N CYS A 516 -9.49 16.92 -12.07
CA CYS A 516 -10.33 18.07 -12.40
C CYS A 516 -10.72 18.05 -13.88
N VAL A 517 -11.96 18.40 -14.20
CA VAL A 517 -12.39 18.61 -15.59
C VAL A 517 -11.77 19.92 -16.10
N ILE A 518 -11.29 19.92 -17.35
CA ILE A 518 -10.72 21.11 -17.99
C ILE A 518 -11.27 21.31 -19.40
N ASP A 519 -11.27 22.55 -19.88
CA ASP A 519 -11.45 22.85 -21.31
C ASP A 519 -10.07 22.87 -21.99
N PRO A 520 -9.88 22.15 -23.12
CA PRO A 520 -8.62 22.18 -23.87
C PRO A 520 -8.16 23.58 -24.28
N LYS A 521 -9.07 24.56 -24.40
CA LYS A 521 -8.71 25.96 -24.70
C LYS A 521 -7.78 26.57 -23.66
N TRP A 522 -7.99 26.23 -22.39
CA TRP A 522 -7.19 26.79 -21.30
C TRP A 522 -5.75 26.27 -21.34
N LEU A 523 -5.52 25.05 -21.81
CA LEU A 523 -4.16 24.51 -21.94
C LEU A 523 -3.32 25.33 -22.93
N VAL A 524 -3.93 25.75 -24.05
CA VAL A 524 -3.26 26.57 -25.07
C VAL A 524 -3.09 28.02 -24.57
N GLU A 525 -4.06 28.54 -23.83
CA GLU A 525 -4.02 29.89 -23.23
C GLU A 525 -2.90 30.03 -22.19
N TYR A 526 -2.80 29.08 -21.25
CA TYR A 526 -1.84 29.16 -20.13
C TYR A 526 -0.47 28.55 -20.43
N ALA A 527 -0.36 27.72 -21.47
CA ALA A 527 0.91 27.12 -21.88
C ALA A 527 1.08 27.09 -23.42
N PRO A 528 1.12 28.26 -24.09
CA PRO A 528 1.21 28.35 -25.56
C PRO A 528 2.54 27.86 -26.13
N LYS A 529 3.62 27.90 -25.32
CA LYS A 529 4.92 27.32 -25.70
C LYS A 529 4.86 25.79 -25.78
N PHE A 530 3.99 25.16 -24.97
CA PHE A 530 3.91 23.72 -24.81
C PHE A 530 2.80 23.11 -25.69
N PHE A 531 1.62 23.74 -25.72
CA PHE A 531 0.46 23.28 -26.47
C PHE A 531 0.10 24.23 -27.61
N LYS A 532 -0.23 23.66 -28.76
CA LYS A 532 -0.79 24.37 -29.92
C LYS A 532 -1.99 23.60 -30.43
N PHE A 533 -3.00 24.31 -30.92
CA PHE A 533 -4.08 23.64 -31.65
C PHE A 533 -3.52 23.04 -32.94
N GLY A 534 -3.90 21.80 -33.23
CA GLY A 534 -3.57 21.17 -34.50
C GLY A 534 -4.38 21.82 -35.63
N ASP A 535 -3.73 22.05 -36.77
CA ASP A 535 -4.42 22.51 -37.97
C ASP A 535 -5.50 21.52 -38.39
N SER A 536 -6.76 22.00 -38.50
CA SER A 536 -7.89 21.14 -38.90
C SER A 536 -7.74 20.57 -40.31
N THR A 537 -6.89 21.18 -41.14
CA THR A 537 -6.64 20.79 -42.53
C THR A 537 -5.59 19.68 -42.65
N ARG A 538 -4.74 19.48 -41.63
CA ARG A 538 -3.62 18.53 -41.67
C ARG A 538 -3.79 17.46 -40.60
N LEU A 539 -3.86 16.18 -41.01
CA LEU A 539 -3.85 15.08 -40.05
C LEU A 539 -2.53 15.06 -39.27
N SER A 540 -2.62 14.95 -37.94
CA SER A 540 -1.45 14.72 -37.10
C SER A 540 -0.83 13.35 -37.39
N LYS A 541 0.47 13.19 -37.13
CA LYS A 541 1.18 11.90 -37.30
C LYS A 541 0.45 10.77 -36.58
N MET A 542 0.08 11.00 -35.32
CA MET A 542 -0.70 10.06 -34.52
C MET A 542 -2.03 9.69 -35.19
N LYS A 543 -2.80 10.66 -35.72
CA LYS A 543 -4.08 10.37 -36.39
C LYS A 543 -3.88 9.63 -37.72
N LYS A 544 -2.75 9.84 -38.40
CA LYS A 544 -2.39 9.12 -39.63
C LYS A 544 -1.98 7.67 -39.34
N GLU A 545 -1.38 7.42 -38.18
CA GLU A 545 -0.95 6.09 -37.72
C GLU A 545 -2.08 5.27 -37.09
N GLN A 546 -3.20 5.90 -36.72
CA GLN A 546 -4.38 5.21 -36.22
C GLN A 546 -4.96 4.25 -37.26
N ARG A 547 -5.07 2.97 -36.89
CA ARG A 547 -5.71 1.93 -37.70
C ARG A 547 -7.10 1.67 -37.15
N VAL A 548 -8.09 1.64 -38.03
CA VAL A 548 -9.47 1.28 -37.67
C VAL A 548 -9.63 -0.21 -37.90
N GLU A 549 -10.13 -0.91 -36.89
CA GLU A 549 -10.55 -2.30 -37.00
C GLU A 549 -12.08 -2.35 -37.07
N PRO A 550 -12.67 -3.31 -37.82
CA PRO A 550 -14.12 -3.49 -37.82
C PRO A 550 -14.62 -3.91 -36.44
N LEU A 551 -15.91 -3.70 -36.20
CA LEU A 551 -16.57 -4.13 -34.97
C LEU A 551 -16.37 -5.64 -34.76
N TYR A 552 -16.10 -6.04 -33.53
CA TYR A 552 -15.88 -7.43 -33.19
C TYR A 552 -17.16 -8.24 -33.42
N ASN A 553 -17.11 -9.21 -34.34
CA ASN A 553 -18.15 -10.21 -34.54
C ASN A 553 -17.73 -11.52 -33.87
N LYS A 554 -18.58 -12.08 -32.99
CA LYS A 554 -18.29 -13.34 -32.28
C LYS A 554 -18.22 -14.55 -33.22
N TYR A 555 -18.94 -14.50 -34.34
CA TYR A 555 -19.12 -15.64 -35.25
C TYR A 555 -18.07 -15.70 -36.36
N GLU A 556 -17.28 -14.64 -36.54
CA GLU A 556 -16.23 -14.58 -37.55
C GLU A 556 -14.86 -14.67 -36.88
N GLU A 557 -13.94 -15.42 -37.49
CA GLU A 557 -12.57 -15.44 -37.03
C GLU A 557 -11.93 -14.05 -37.16
N PRO A 558 -11.09 -13.62 -36.18
CA PRO A 558 -10.39 -12.36 -36.26
C PRO A 558 -9.61 -12.23 -37.58
N ASN A 559 -9.76 -11.10 -38.29
CA ASN A 559 -9.08 -10.80 -39.56
C ASN A 559 -9.47 -11.70 -40.76
N SER A 560 -10.52 -12.52 -40.68
CA SER A 560 -11.05 -13.27 -41.83
C SER A 560 -11.52 -12.37 -42.98
N TRP A 561 -12.05 -11.19 -42.63
CA TRP A 561 -12.49 -10.15 -43.55
C TRP A 561 -11.35 -9.53 -44.39
N ARG A 562 -10.07 -9.75 -44.03
CA ARG A 562 -8.95 -9.22 -44.78
C ARG A 562 -8.82 -9.94 -46.11
N ILE A 563 -8.84 -9.20 -47.22
CA ILE A 563 -8.65 -9.74 -48.58
C ILE A 563 -7.34 -10.54 -48.71
N SER A 564 -6.29 -10.16 -47.97
CA SER A 564 -5.02 -10.88 -47.91
C SER A 564 -5.14 -12.31 -47.35
N ARG A 565 -6.18 -12.59 -46.57
CA ARG A 565 -6.44 -13.90 -45.94
C ARG A 565 -7.37 -14.77 -46.78
N LEU A 566 -8.16 -14.18 -47.68
CA LEU A 566 -8.88 -14.94 -48.70
C LEU A 566 -7.87 -15.49 -49.71
N ARG A 567 -7.54 -16.79 -49.59
CA ARG A 567 -6.82 -17.50 -50.65
C ARG A 567 -7.67 -17.43 -51.92
N ARG A 568 -7.23 -16.65 -52.92
CA ARG A 568 -7.81 -16.73 -54.27
C ARG A 568 -7.48 -18.14 -54.82
N PRO A 569 -8.46 -18.95 -55.24
CA PRO A 569 -8.13 -20.05 -56.12
C PRO A 569 -7.52 -19.44 -57.38
N TYR A 570 -6.27 -19.78 -57.69
CA TYR A 570 -5.70 -19.52 -59.00
C TYR A 570 -6.56 -20.31 -60.00
N TYR A 571 -7.46 -19.62 -60.70
CA TYR A 571 -8.06 -20.15 -61.91
C TYR A 571 -6.96 -20.11 -62.97
N ASN A 572 -6.38 -21.26 -63.29
CA ASN A 572 -5.38 -21.41 -64.34
C ASN A 572 -6.14 -21.66 -65.66
N PRO A 573 -6.27 -20.68 -66.59
CA PRO A 573 -7.05 -20.85 -67.80
C PRO A 573 -6.16 -21.26 -68.98
N ALA A 574 -5.17 -22.15 -68.76
CA ALA A 574 -4.25 -22.60 -69.80
C ALA A 574 -3.91 -24.10 -69.67
N GLY A 575 -4.40 -24.89 -70.65
CA GLY A 575 -3.99 -26.25 -71.04
C GLY A 575 -4.53 -27.38 -70.15
N LYS A 576 -5.38 -28.32 -70.57
CA LYS A 576 -5.45 -29.04 -71.86
C LYS A 576 -4.08 -29.24 -72.50
N PHE A 577 -3.34 -30.22 -71.99
CA PHE A 577 -2.68 -31.30 -72.73
C PHE A 577 -2.05 -32.25 -71.70
N GLY A 578 -2.47 -33.52 -71.74
CA GLY A 578 -2.11 -34.59 -70.80
C GLY A 578 -3.33 -35.41 -70.44
#